data_AF-A0A3B8MR81-F1
#
_entry.id   AF-A0A3B8MR81-F1
#
_cell.length_a   1.000
_cell.length_b   1.000
_cell.length_c   1.000
_cell.angle_alpha   90.00
_cell.angle_beta   90.00
_cell.angle_gamma   90.00
#
_symmetry.space_group_name_H-M   'P 1'
#
loop_
_entity.id
_entity.type
_entity.pdbx_description
1 polymer ?
#
loop_
_entity_poly.entity_id
_entity_poly.type
_entity_poly.pdbx_seq_one_letter_code
_entity_poly.pdbx_strand_id
1 'polypeptide(L)'
;STPRQIALYHALGEIGVAHHLPRFAHLPYVMGEGNKKLSKRDVESNLFHHRDRGFIAEGLLNYLCLLGWSLAPDRDVFTMDEMVQAFDVANVNPNPARFDLKKAESINGDHLRALSPEDFLSRCVPYLETAGLVATPPGDADRQVLTAILPHVQERVALLGE
;
A
#
# COMPACT_ATOMS: atom_id res chain seq x y z
N SER A 1 -0.01 -26.75 1.03
CA SER A 1 1.21 -27.33 1.65
C SER A 1 0.97 -27.80 3.08
N THR A 2 0.00 -27.22 3.78
CA THR A 2 -0.29 -27.39 5.22
C THR A 2 -0.34 -28.82 5.73
N PRO A 3 -1.02 -29.80 5.08
CA PRO A 3 -1.02 -31.18 5.57
C PRO A 3 0.38 -31.82 5.65
N ARG A 4 1.26 -31.49 4.69
CA ARG A 4 2.65 -31.95 4.68
C ARG A 4 3.49 -31.26 5.76
N GLN A 5 3.22 -29.98 6.01
CA GLN A 5 3.88 -29.24 7.09
C GLN A 5 3.49 -29.80 8.46
N ILE A 6 2.21 -30.13 8.68
CA ILE A 6 1.73 -30.74 9.93
C ILE A 6 2.44 -32.08 10.20
N ALA A 7 2.55 -32.95 9.19
CA ALA A 7 3.29 -34.21 9.32
C ALA A 7 4.76 -33.98 9.73
N LEU A 8 5.42 -32.98 9.14
CA LEU A 8 6.80 -32.61 9.52
C LEU A 8 6.87 -32.08 10.96
N TYR A 9 5.94 -31.23 11.39
CA TYR A 9 5.89 -30.73 12.77
C TYR A 9 5.70 -31.85 13.79
N HIS A 10 4.90 -32.87 13.48
CA HIS A 10 4.77 -34.04 14.34
C HIS A 10 6.08 -34.81 14.47
N ALA A 11 6.76 -35.10 13.35
CA ALA A 11 8.06 -35.77 13.37
C ALA A 11 9.13 -34.97 14.14
N LEU A 12 9.15 -33.64 14.00
CA LEU A 12 10.03 -32.76 14.76
C LEU A 12 9.68 -32.74 16.27
N GLY A 13 8.41 -32.93 16.61
CA GLY A 13 7.96 -33.05 18.00
C GLY A 13 8.44 -34.34 18.66
N GLU A 14 8.40 -35.46 17.95
CA GLU A 14 8.86 -36.77 18.44
C GLU A 14 10.35 -36.78 18.81
N ILE A 15 11.19 -36.03 18.08
CA ILE A 15 12.63 -35.91 18.34
C ILE A 15 12.99 -34.74 19.26
N GLY A 16 12.00 -34.07 19.85
CA GLY A 16 12.21 -32.97 20.79
C GLY A 16 12.71 -31.65 20.19
N VAL A 17 12.62 -31.47 18.87
CA VAL A 17 13.04 -30.24 18.17
C VAL A 17 11.92 -29.20 18.12
N ALA A 18 10.68 -29.64 17.89
CA ALA A 18 9.50 -28.76 17.90
C ALA A 18 8.67 -29.00 19.17
N HIS A 19 8.17 -27.92 19.78
CA HIS A 19 7.40 -28.01 21.04
C HIS A 19 5.93 -27.63 20.90
N HIS A 20 5.50 -27.08 19.76
CA HIS A 20 4.11 -26.77 19.47
C HIS A 20 3.85 -26.77 17.96
N LEU A 21 2.60 -27.05 17.58
CA LEU A 21 2.12 -26.89 16.21
C LEU A 21 1.57 -25.45 16.05
N PRO A 22 2.06 -24.65 15.10
CA PRO A 22 1.53 -23.31 14.89
C PRO A 22 0.08 -23.34 14.41
N ARG A 23 -0.65 -22.26 14.69
CA ARG A 23 -1.95 -22.00 14.06
C ARG A 23 -1.73 -21.52 12.62
N PHE A 24 -2.58 -21.96 11.70
CA PHE A 24 -2.52 -21.56 10.30
C PHE A 24 -3.73 -20.70 9.93
N ALA A 25 -3.50 -19.57 9.27
CA ALA A 25 -4.52 -18.75 8.62
C ALA A 25 -4.07 -18.53 7.16
N HIS A 26 -4.93 -18.88 6.20
CA HIS A 26 -4.64 -18.69 4.78
C HIS A 26 -5.31 -17.41 4.31
N LEU A 27 -4.52 -16.44 3.87
CA LEU A 27 -5.04 -15.20 3.30
C LEU A 27 -5.76 -15.47 1.97
N PRO A 28 -6.79 -14.66 1.63
CA PRO A 28 -7.47 -14.76 0.35
C PRO A 28 -6.51 -14.48 -0.81
N TYR A 29 -6.85 -14.99 -2.00
CA TYR A 29 -6.11 -14.63 -3.20
C TYR A 29 -6.41 -13.18 -3.60
N VAL A 30 -5.38 -12.46 -4.00
CA VAL A 30 -5.53 -11.20 -4.73
C VAL A 30 -5.75 -11.53 -6.21
N MET A 31 -6.86 -11.04 -6.74
CA MET A 31 -7.28 -11.20 -8.13
C MET A 31 -6.87 -9.96 -8.92
N GLY A 32 -6.36 -10.15 -10.14
CA GLY A 32 -6.09 -9.06 -11.08
C GLY A 32 -7.34 -8.72 -11.89
N GLU A 33 -7.15 -8.30 -13.14
CA GLU A 33 -8.27 -8.11 -14.07
C GLU A 33 -9.01 -9.44 -14.36
N GLY A 34 -10.35 -9.35 -14.41
CA GLY A 34 -11.21 -10.51 -14.66
C GLY A 34 -11.19 -11.53 -13.52
N ASN A 35 -11.19 -12.84 -13.83
CA ASN A 35 -11.25 -13.90 -12.81
C ASN A 35 -9.91 -14.61 -12.57
N LYS A 36 -8.80 -13.98 -12.96
CA LYS A 36 -7.45 -14.55 -12.80
C LYS A 36 -6.76 -13.97 -11.56
N LYS A 37 -5.92 -14.79 -10.92
CA LYS A 37 -5.05 -14.33 -9.83
C LYS A 37 -4.10 -13.28 -10.37
N LEU A 38 -3.83 -12.26 -9.57
CA LEU A 38 -2.77 -11.31 -9.86
C LEU A 38 -1.44 -12.07 -9.91
N SER A 39 -0.70 -11.90 -10.99
CA SER A 39 0.52 -12.62 -11.30
C SER A 39 1.71 -11.68 -11.38
N LYS A 40 2.93 -12.21 -11.23
CA LYS A 40 4.17 -11.45 -11.38
C LYS A 40 4.36 -10.82 -12.77
N ARG A 41 3.57 -11.23 -13.76
CA ARG A 41 3.61 -10.68 -15.13
C ARG A 41 2.72 -9.45 -15.26
N ASP A 42 1.78 -9.27 -14.34
CA ASP A 42 0.91 -8.11 -14.30
C ASP A 42 1.70 -6.96 -13.66
N VAL A 43 1.75 -5.82 -14.35
CA VAL A 43 2.54 -4.66 -13.93
C VAL A 43 2.10 -4.16 -12.54
N GLU A 44 0.80 -4.26 -12.24
CA GLU A 44 0.19 -3.91 -10.96
C GLU A 44 0.67 -4.78 -9.79
N SER A 45 1.28 -5.95 -10.06
CA SER A 45 1.86 -6.79 -9.01
C SER A 45 3.21 -6.27 -8.48
N ASN A 46 3.84 -5.32 -9.19
CA ASN A 46 5.13 -4.78 -8.83
C ASN A 46 4.98 -3.56 -7.91
N LEU A 47 5.37 -3.71 -6.64
CA LEU A 47 5.37 -2.62 -5.66
C LEU A 47 6.14 -1.39 -6.13
N PHE A 48 7.30 -1.59 -6.77
CA PHE A 48 8.14 -0.48 -7.23
C PHE A 48 7.50 0.30 -8.36
N HIS A 49 6.69 -0.36 -9.19
CA HIS A 49 5.95 0.35 -10.23
C HIS A 49 4.98 1.38 -9.64
N HIS A 50 4.28 1.04 -8.55
CA HIS A 50 3.39 1.98 -7.86
C HIS A 50 4.16 3.14 -7.23
N ARG A 51 5.30 2.86 -6.59
CA ARG A 51 6.19 3.91 -6.06
C ARG A 51 6.67 4.85 -7.15
N ASP A 52 7.13 4.31 -8.28
CA ASP A 52 7.66 5.09 -9.40
C ASP A 52 6.56 5.95 -10.05
N ARG A 53 5.29 5.52 -9.98
CA ARG A 53 4.12 6.31 -10.37
C ARG A 53 3.74 7.43 -9.39
N GLY A 54 4.24 7.40 -8.15
CA GLY A 54 3.96 8.42 -7.14
C GLY A 54 3.01 8.01 -6.02
N PHE A 55 2.80 6.71 -5.78
CA PHE A 55 2.15 6.26 -4.54
C PHE A 55 3.03 6.56 -3.33
N ILE A 56 2.42 7.06 -2.26
CA ILE A 56 3.05 7.18 -0.95
C ILE A 56 2.80 5.91 -0.12
N ALA A 57 3.66 5.66 0.87
CA ALA A 57 3.59 4.45 1.68
C ALA A 57 2.25 4.34 2.42
N GLU A 58 1.75 5.46 2.94
CA GLU A 58 0.51 5.57 3.69
C GLU A 58 -0.69 5.13 2.84
N GLY A 59 -0.80 5.67 1.62
CA GLY A 59 -1.86 5.34 0.67
C GLY A 59 -1.82 3.89 0.22
N LEU A 60 -0.64 3.39 -0.18
CA LEU A 60 -0.52 2.03 -0.69
C LEU A 60 -0.69 0.98 0.42
N LEU A 61 -0.14 1.20 1.62
CA LEU A 61 -0.32 0.29 2.75
C LEU A 61 -1.78 0.22 3.19
N ASN A 62 -2.46 1.38 3.29
CA ASN A 62 -3.89 1.42 3.59
C ASN A 62 -4.67 0.58 2.58
N TYR A 63 -4.45 0.77 1.28
CA TYR A 63 -5.17 0.04 0.25
C TYR A 63 -4.86 -1.48 0.28
N LEU A 64 -3.60 -1.88 0.48
CA LEU A 64 -3.24 -3.29 0.59
C LEU A 64 -3.90 -3.98 1.79
N CYS A 65 -4.11 -3.27 2.89
CA CYS A 65 -4.85 -3.79 4.05
C CYS A 65 -6.31 -4.09 3.71
N LEU A 66 -6.91 -3.37 2.75
CA LEU A 66 -8.28 -3.60 2.31
C LEU A 66 -8.46 -4.89 1.49
N LEU A 67 -7.36 -5.54 1.08
CA LEU A 67 -7.38 -6.79 0.32
C LEU A 67 -7.63 -8.00 1.23
N GLY A 68 -8.83 -8.07 1.80
CA GLY A 68 -9.27 -9.16 2.68
C GLY A 68 -9.53 -8.74 4.13
N TRP A 69 -9.43 -7.45 4.46
CA TRP A 69 -9.76 -6.92 5.77
C TRP A 69 -10.35 -5.52 5.63
N SER A 70 -11.05 -5.01 6.65
CA SER A 70 -11.49 -3.62 6.70
C SER A 70 -11.51 -3.12 8.14
N LEU A 71 -11.24 -1.83 8.33
CA LEU A 71 -11.30 -1.20 9.65
C LEU A 71 -12.74 -1.03 10.14
N ALA A 72 -13.61 -0.58 9.24
CA ALA A 72 -15.06 -0.51 9.45
C ALA A 72 -15.80 -0.63 8.10
N PRO A 73 -17.11 -0.95 8.08
CA PRO A 73 -17.87 -1.14 6.84
C PRO A 73 -17.91 0.08 5.90
N ASP A 74 -17.80 1.28 6.44
CA ASP A 74 -17.94 2.57 5.76
C ASP A 74 -16.68 3.43 5.84
N ARG A 75 -15.56 2.86 6.29
CA ARG A 75 -14.29 3.57 6.45
C ARG A 75 -13.14 2.84 5.77
N ASP A 76 -12.78 3.36 4.61
CA ASP A 76 -11.66 2.85 3.81
C ASP A 76 -10.35 3.61 4.05
N VAL A 77 -10.38 4.82 4.60
CA VAL A 77 -9.18 5.64 4.85
C VAL A 77 -8.79 5.60 6.33
N PHE A 78 -7.58 5.11 6.59
CA PHE A 78 -7.02 4.95 7.94
C PHE A 78 -5.49 4.94 7.94
N THR A 79 -4.92 5.25 9.10
CA THR A 79 -3.48 5.19 9.35
C THR A 79 -3.02 3.77 9.69
N MET A 80 -1.71 3.52 9.60
CA MET A 80 -1.14 2.24 10.04
C MET A 80 -1.23 2.04 11.56
N ASP A 81 -1.22 3.10 12.34
CA ASP A 81 -1.43 3.00 13.79
C ASP A 81 -2.85 2.51 14.10
N GLU A 82 -3.87 3.03 13.40
CA GLU A 82 -5.25 2.57 13.53
C GLU A 82 -5.41 1.11 13.07
N MET A 83 -4.73 0.72 11.99
CA MET A 83 -4.71 -0.67 11.53
C MET A 83 -4.12 -1.58 12.61
N VAL A 84 -2.95 -1.24 13.18
CA VAL A 84 -2.30 -2.03 14.24
C VAL A 84 -3.19 -2.18 15.47
N GLN A 85 -3.92 -1.13 15.84
CA GLN A 85 -4.83 -1.16 16.99
C GLN A 85 -6.08 -2.02 16.77
N ALA A 86 -6.56 -2.13 15.52
CA ALA A 86 -7.82 -2.79 15.21
C ALA A 86 -7.68 -4.18 14.56
N PHE A 87 -6.51 -4.51 14.02
CA PHE A 87 -6.33 -5.72 13.26
C PHE A 87 -6.46 -6.98 14.14
N ASP A 88 -7.33 -7.89 13.72
CA ASP A 88 -7.39 -9.27 14.22
C ASP A 88 -7.54 -10.19 13.01
N VAL A 89 -6.74 -11.27 12.98
CA VAL A 89 -6.80 -12.30 11.95
C VAL A 89 -8.18 -12.95 11.86
N ALA A 90 -8.95 -12.99 12.96
CA ALA A 90 -10.33 -13.49 12.97
C ALA A 90 -11.28 -12.67 12.10
N ASN A 91 -10.94 -11.40 11.83
CA ASN A 91 -11.74 -10.48 11.02
C ASN A 91 -11.32 -10.49 9.53
N VAL A 92 -10.36 -11.33 9.13
CA VAL A 92 -9.95 -11.46 7.74
C VAL A 92 -11.01 -12.22 6.95
N ASN A 93 -11.51 -11.59 5.88
CA ASN A 93 -12.48 -12.18 4.97
C ASN A 93 -11.80 -13.22 4.06
N PRO A 94 -12.30 -14.47 3.98
CA PRO A 94 -11.70 -15.50 3.13
C PRO A 94 -12.00 -15.34 1.63
N ASN A 95 -12.90 -14.42 1.25
CA ASN A 95 -13.26 -14.20 -0.15
C ASN A 95 -12.09 -13.56 -0.92
N PRO A 96 -11.83 -13.98 -2.16
CA PRO A 96 -10.80 -13.36 -2.99
C PRO A 96 -11.03 -11.85 -3.12
N ALA A 97 -9.97 -11.07 -2.90
CA ALA A 97 -9.99 -9.62 -3.04
C ALA A 97 -9.52 -9.23 -4.43
N ARG A 98 -10.22 -8.32 -5.10
CA ARG A 98 -9.81 -7.80 -6.41
C ARG A 98 -8.90 -6.60 -6.21
N PHE A 99 -7.80 -6.57 -6.94
CA PHE A 99 -7.00 -5.37 -7.07
C PHE A 99 -7.74 -4.37 -7.97
N ASP A 100 -8.21 -3.27 -7.40
CA ASP A 100 -8.80 -2.11 -8.05
C ASP A 100 -7.83 -0.92 -7.96
N LEU A 101 -7.16 -0.64 -9.06
CA LEU A 101 -6.18 0.45 -9.13
C LEU A 101 -6.82 1.83 -8.89
N LYS A 102 -8.06 2.06 -9.33
CA LYS A 102 -8.74 3.35 -9.14
C LYS A 102 -9.05 3.58 -7.66
N LYS A 103 -9.46 2.54 -6.95
CA LYS A 103 -9.65 2.61 -5.49
C LYS A 103 -8.32 2.90 -4.79
N ALA A 104 -7.24 2.25 -5.20
CA ALA A 104 -5.91 2.49 -4.65
C ALA A 104 -5.47 3.95 -4.83
N GLU A 105 -5.63 4.51 -6.04
CA GLU A 105 -5.33 5.91 -6.36
C GLU A 105 -6.19 6.89 -5.55
N SER A 106 -7.49 6.60 -5.41
CA SER A 106 -8.39 7.43 -4.58
C SER A 106 -7.92 7.50 -3.13
N ILE A 107 -7.61 6.35 -2.52
CA ILE A 107 -7.10 6.28 -1.15
C ILE A 107 -5.75 6.99 -1.05
N ASN A 108 -4.84 6.80 -2.02
CA ASN A 108 -3.57 7.50 -2.03
C ASN A 108 -3.75 9.02 -2.09
N GLY A 109 -4.70 9.51 -2.89
CA GLY A 109 -5.07 10.92 -2.93
C GLY A 109 -5.57 11.46 -1.59
N ASP A 110 -6.36 10.68 -0.84
CA ASP A 110 -6.78 11.06 0.51
C ASP A 110 -5.58 11.21 1.47
N HIS A 111 -4.61 10.30 1.37
CA HIS A 111 -3.37 10.39 2.16
C HIS A 111 -2.48 11.55 1.71
N LEU A 112 -2.42 11.86 0.42
CA LEU A 112 -1.70 13.04 -0.08
C LEU A 112 -2.29 14.34 0.45
N ARG A 113 -3.62 14.47 0.46
CA ARG A 113 -4.33 15.64 1.05
C ARG A 113 -4.11 15.78 2.55
N ALA A 114 -3.84 14.67 3.26
CA ALA A 114 -3.55 14.70 4.69
C ALA A 114 -2.13 15.18 5.03
N LEU A 115 -1.21 15.22 4.06
CA LEU A 115 0.15 15.72 4.29
C LEU A 115 0.17 17.24 4.51
N SER A 116 1.15 17.71 5.29
CA SER A 116 1.43 19.14 5.34
C SER A 116 1.92 19.62 3.97
N PRO A 117 1.66 20.88 3.58
CA PRO A 117 2.15 21.41 2.30
C PRO A 117 3.68 21.30 2.13
N GLU A 118 4.43 21.42 3.22
CA GLU A 118 5.89 21.27 3.23
C GLU A 118 6.34 19.82 2.97
N ASP A 119 5.69 18.85 3.63
CA ASP A 119 5.99 17.43 3.42
C ASP A 119 5.62 17.03 1.98
N PHE A 120 4.44 17.40 1.51
CA PHE A 120 4.01 17.18 0.13
C PHE A 120 5.00 17.76 -0.89
N LEU A 121 5.42 19.03 -0.73
CA LEU A 121 6.44 19.66 -1.56
C LEU A 121 7.72 18.82 -1.60
N SER A 122 8.23 18.44 -0.42
CA SER A 122 9.49 17.67 -0.32
C SER A 122 9.41 16.32 -1.04
N ARG A 123 8.24 15.68 -1.00
CA ARG A 123 7.98 14.40 -1.67
C ARG A 123 7.79 14.54 -3.18
N CYS A 124 7.33 15.70 -3.67
CA CYS A 124 7.22 15.98 -5.10
C CYS A 124 8.58 16.23 -5.78
N VAL A 125 9.58 16.77 -5.07
CA VAL A 125 10.88 17.18 -5.65
C VAL A 125 11.53 16.10 -6.53
N PRO A 126 11.64 14.82 -6.11
CA PRO A 126 12.25 13.78 -6.95
C PRO A 126 11.53 13.55 -8.29
N TYR A 127 10.21 13.71 -8.32
CA TYR A 127 9.39 13.56 -9.53
C TYR A 127 9.56 14.76 -10.46
N LEU A 128 9.59 15.98 -9.90
CA LEU A 128 9.83 17.21 -10.64
C LEU A 128 11.26 17.26 -11.23
N GLU A 129 12.26 16.78 -10.48
CA GLU A 129 13.63 16.65 -10.97
C GLU A 129 13.71 15.65 -12.12
N THR A 130 13.08 14.48 -11.99
CA THR A 130 13.02 13.47 -13.05
C THR A 130 12.37 14.02 -14.33
N ALA A 131 11.39 14.91 -14.19
CA ALA A 131 10.75 15.62 -15.30
C ALA A 131 11.59 16.78 -15.87
N GLY A 132 12.74 17.11 -15.28
CA GLY A 132 13.61 18.22 -15.69
C GLY A 132 13.05 19.61 -15.38
N LEU A 133 12.11 19.70 -14.43
CA LEU A 133 11.43 20.96 -14.07
C LEU A 133 12.16 21.74 -12.98
N VAL A 134 12.93 21.05 -12.13
CA VAL A 134 13.70 21.65 -11.02
C VAL A 134 15.06 20.96 -10.88
N ALA A 135 16.03 21.66 -10.30
CA ALA A 135 17.27 21.04 -9.80
C ALA A 135 17.05 20.43 -8.40
N THR A 136 17.94 19.56 -7.95
CA THR A 136 17.97 19.06 -6.56
C THR A 136 19.27 19.47 -5.86
N PRO A 137 19.19 20.34 -4.81
CA PRO A 137 17.99 20.98 -4.29
C PRO A 137 17.42 22.06 -5.24
N PRO A 138 16.09 22.34 -5.19
CA PRO A 138 15.50 23.42 -5.99
C PRO A 138 16.11 24.77 -5.63
N GLY A 139 16.32 25.62 -6.64
CA GLY A 139 16.75 27.00 -6.40
C GLY A 139 15.67 27.82 -5.69
N ASP A 140 16.04 28.94 -5.07
CA ASP A 140 15.11 29.78 -4.29
C ASP A 140 13.90 30.24 -5.11
N ALA A 141 14.10 30.59 -6.38
CA ALA A 141 13.03 30.99 -7.28
C ALA A 141 12.04 29.85 -7.55
N ASP A 142 12.54 28.63 -7.84
CA ASP A 142 11.70 27.46 -8.04
C ASP A 142 10.92 27.12 -6.77
N ARG A 143 11.60 27.17 -5.61
CA ARG A 143 11.00 26.87 -4.30
C ARG A 143 9.85 27.84 -4.00
N GLN A 144 10.00 29.12 -4.33
CA GLN A 144 8.95 30.13 -4.15
C GLN A 144 7.74 29.85 -5.05
N VAL A 145 7.96 29.51 -6.33
CA VAL A 145 6.90 29.15 -7.28
C VAL A 145 6.16 27.87 -6.85
N LEU A 146 6.90 26.83 -6.51
CA LEU A 146 6.33 25.55 -6.07
C LEU A 146 5.49 25.72 -4.80
N THR A 147 6.00 26.46 -3.81
CA THR A 147 5.25 26.73 -2.57
C THR A 147 3.93 27.45 -2.84
N ALA A 148 3.89 28.35 -3.83
CA ALA A 148 2.67 29.08 -4.19
C ALA A 148 1.64 28.21 -4.94
N ILE A 149 2.10 27.27 -5.77
CA ILE A 149 1.21 26.47 -6.64
C ILE A 149 0.73 25.18 -5.95
N LEU A 150 1.56 24.57 -5.11
CA LEU A 150 1.29 23.23 -4.55
C LEU A 150 -0.03 23.08 -3.80
N PRO A 151 -0.50 24.05 -2.98
CA PRO A 151 -1.80 23.92 -2.31
C PRO A 151 -2.98 23.77 -3.28
N HIS A 152 -2.83 24.26 -4.51
CA HIS A 152 -3.84 24.12 -5.57
C HIS A 152 -3.76 22.80 -6.33
N VAL A 153 -2.62 22.12 -6.26
CA VAL A 153 -2.35 20.84 -6.94
C VAL A 153 -2.61 19.66 -6.01
N GLN A 154 -2.22 19.77 -4.72
CA GLN A 154 -2.36 18.71 -3.72
C GLN A 154 -3.78 18.16 -3.62
N GLU A 155 -4.79 19.03 -3.71
CA GLU A 155 -6.21 18.65 -3.67
C GLU A 155 -6.71 17.91 -4.92
N ARG A 156 -5.92 17.92 -6.01
CA ARG A 156 -6.35 17.49 -7.35
C ARG A 156 -5.63 16.24 -7.85
N VAL A 157 -4.52 15.87 -7.24
CA VAL A 157 -3.72 14.72 -7.66
C VAL A 157 -4.01 13.51 -6.79
N ALA A 158 -3.93 12.34 -7.41
CA ALA A 158 -3.96 11.05 -6.73
C ALA A 158 -2.56 10.49 -6.52
N LEU A 159 -1.55 10.96 -7.27
CA LEU A 159 -0.18 10.47 -7.24
C LEU A 159 0.82 11.63 -7.29
N LEU A 160 2.01 11.45 -6.74
CA LEU A 160 3.09 12.46 -6.81
C LEU A 160 3.65 12.68 -8.23
N GLY A 161 3.40 11.75 -9.15
CA GLY A 161 3.88 11.81 -10.53
C GLY A 161 2.92 12.49 -11.52
N GLU A 162 1.76 12.95 -11.07
CA GLU A 162 0.77 13.72 -11.86
C GLU A 162 1.09 15.23 -11.87
#